data_AF-A0A5E4ZW94-F1
#
_entry.id   AF-A0A5E4ZW94-F1
#
_cell.length_a   1.000
_cell.length_b   1.000
_cell.length_c   1.000
_cell.angle_alpha   90.00
_cell.angle_beta   90.00
_cell.angle_gamma   90.00
#
_symmetry.space_group_name_H-M   'P 1'
#
loop_
_entity.id
_entity.type
_entity.pdbx_description
1 polymer ?
#
loop_
_entity_poly.entity_id
_entity_poly.type
_entity_poly.pdbx_seq_one_letter_code
_entity_poly.pdbx_strand_id
1 'polypeptide(L)'
;MFEHFPPLSDELLSSWLVRRALASGCEPIVVTSSFWPGLRVWARDLDRGTLPVPCGLPSQHRETYEKLTLRSIGERIVGGSELPRAVWPWVLAAGCRGARRLGGIQFCPECMSTVRDPYFGRKGRLAWRTGCEFHQCSLWDRCWSCGRAPEPHRLRAQDEHQAICAFCHADLRSAPRVPLSAGAARFQAWCNASMDSGHARFGELSLPPCDALALARFIVFLIRAGMRTRHAGLIEFLARMDIDVHDVHAPVSALPIELLGTRDRIDLFARAMSILDRGAADFRREAQQLSLTVGCFRLATHHPPACFDSIVGTLPDARPHVRVRSGQRTQRRRGRGSVETMCARLQRRSKL
;
A
#
# COMPACT_ATOMS: atom_id res chain seq x y z
N MET A 1 -22.51 -16.15 -16.33
CA MET A 1 -21.61 -16.30 -15.14
C MET A 1 -21.87 -15.23 -14.09
N PHE A 2 -21.81 -13.95 -14.46
CA PHE A 2 -22.06 -12.83 -13.56
C PHE A 2 -23.55 -12.50 -13.39
N GLU A 3 -24.41 -12.93 -14.32
CA GLU A 3 -25.87 -12.73 -14.23
C GLU A 3 -26.51 -13.47 -13.05
N HIS A 4 -26.01 -14.65 -12.69
CA HIS A 4 -26.53 -15.43 -11.56
C HIS A 4 -25.86 -15.10 -10.22
N PHE A 5 -24.70 -14.44 -10.25
CA PHE A 5 -23.96 -14.02 -9.04
C PHE A 5 -23.16 -12.74 -9.36
N PRO A 6 -23.82 -11.58 -9.35
CA PRO A 6 -23.18 -10.32 -9.72
C PRO A 6 -22.14 -9.91 -8.67
N PRO A 7 -21.02 -9.31 -9.10
CA PRO A 7 -20.06 -8.74 -8.17
C PRO A 7 -20.64 -7.56 -7.42
N LEU A 8 -20.19 -7.36 -6.18
CA LEU A 8 -20.53 -6.17 -5.43
C LEU A 8 -19.67 -4.97 -5.83
N SER A 9 -20.18 -3.77 -5.50
CA SER A 9 -19.45 -2.52 -5.69
C SER A 9 -18.11 -2.57 -4.96
N ASP A 10 -17.06 -2.16 -5.65
CA ASP A 10 -15.67 -2.21 -5.17
C ASP A 10 -15.15 -3.60 -4.77
N GLU A 11 -15.82 -4.70 -5.10
CA GLU A 11 -15.37 -6.03 -4.69
C GLU A 11 -14.05 -6.47 -5.38
N LEU A 12 -13.19 -7.17 -4.65
CA LEU A 12 -11.99 -7.80 -5.21
C LEU A 12 -12.32 -9.08 -5.98
N LEU A 13 -11.56 -9.40 -7.03
CA LEU A 13 -11.69 -10.66 -7.75
C LEU A 13 -11.57 -11.87 -6.83
N SER A 14 -10.62 -11.84 -5.89
CA SER A 14 -10.44 -12.91 -4.91
C SER A 14 -11.65 -13.04 -3.97
N SER A 15 -12.19 -11.91 -3.52
CA SER A 15 -13.41 -11.88 -2.71
C SER A 15 -14.59 -12.44 -3.49
N TRP A 16 -14.85 -11.96 -4.70
CA TRP A 16 -15.97 -12.42 -5.51
C TRP A 16 -15.92 -13.93 -5.77
N LEU A 17 -14.74 -14.47 -6.09
CA LEU A 17 -14.53 -15.91 -6.30
C LEU A 17 -14.82 -16.73 -5.03
N VAL A 18 -14.38 -16.25 -3.86
CA VAL A 18 -14.65 -16.93 -2.59
C VAL A 18 -16.14 -16.91 -2.27
N ARG A 19 -16.77 -15.75 -2.36
CA ARG A 19 -18.22 -15.60 -2.10
C ARG A 19 -19.06 -16.49 -3.00
N ARG A 20 -18.74 -16.52 -4.29
CA ARG A 20 -19.38 -17.42 -5.25
C ARG A 20 -19.22 -18.89 -4.85
N ALA A 21 -18.03 -19.28 -4.41
CA ALA A 21 -17.77 -20.65 -3.98
C ALA A 21 -18.60 -21.03 -2.76
N LEU A 22 -18.57 -20.21 -1.71
CA LEU A 22 -19.33 -20.44 -0.49
C LEU A 22 -20.84 -20.49 -0.76
N ALA A 23 -21.36 -19.58 -1.58
CA ALA A 23 -22.77 -19.57 -1.98
C ALA A 23 -23.19 -20.82 -2.78
N SER A 24 -22.24 -21.52 -3.40
CA SER A 24 -22.48 -22.77 -4.13
C SER A 24 -22.16 -24.02 -3.29
N GLY A 25 -21.86 -23.87 -2.00
CA GLY A 25 -21.45 -24.98 -1.13
C GLY A 25 -20.09 -25.59 -1.50
N CYS A 26 -19.24 -24.85 -2.21
CA CYS A 26 -17.94 -25.31 -2.70
C CYS A 26 -16.79 -24.62 -1.97
N GLU A 27 -15.64 -25.30 -1.89
CA GLU A 27 -14.40 -24.64 -1.50
C GLU A 27 -13.89 -23.69 -2.60
N PRO A 28 -13.27 -22.55 -2.27
CA PRO A 28 -12.75 -21.59 -3.25
C PRO A 28 -11.81 -22.21 -4.29
N ILE A 29 -11.03 -23.23 -3.90
CA ILE A 29 -10.13 -23.93 -4.82
C ILE A 29 -10.89 -24.63 -5.94
N VAL A 30 -12.02 -25.27 -5.63
CA VAL A 30 -12.85 -26.01 -6.60
C VAL A 30 -13.38 -25.08 -7.68
N VAL A 31 -13.95 -23.93 -7.29
CA VAL A 31 -14.45 -22.93 -8.23
C VAL A 31 -13.32 -22.36 -9.08
N THR A 32 -12.15 -22.08 -8.51
CA THR A 32 -11.05 -21.56 -9.31
C THR A 32 -10.44 -22.58 -10.27
N SER A 33 -10.44 -23.87 -9.91
CA SER A 33 -9.93 -24.93 -10.77
C SER A 33 -10.82 -25.18 -12.00
N SER A 34 -12.12 -24.88 -11.93
CA SER A 34 -12.99 -24.94 -13.12
C SER A 34 -12.74 -23.80 -14.10
N PHE A 35 -12.46 -22.58 -13.60
CA PHE A 35 -12.14 -21.43 -14.45
C PHE A 35 -10.72 -21.46 -15.03
N TRP A 36 -9.77 -22.00 -14.27
CA TRP A 36 -8.37 -22.08 -14.67
C TRP A 36 -7.77 -23.47 -14.39
N PRO A 37 -8.12 -24.48 -15.20
CA PRO A 37 -7.60 -25.84 -15.04
C PRO A 37 -6.06 -25.87 -15.05
N GLY A 38 -5.48 -26.61 -14.10
CA GLY A 38 -4.02 -26.76 -13.97
C GLY A 38 -3.28 -25.55 -13.38
N LEU A 39 -3.93 -24.41 -13.14
CA LEU A 39 -3.29 -23.25 -12.54
C LEU A 39 -3.44 -23.23 -11.02
N ARG A 40 -2.31 -23.04 -10.32
CA ARG A 40 -2.30 -22.76 -8.87
C ARG A 40 -2.62 -21.29 -8.61
N VAL A 41 -3.85 -20.85 -8.90
CA VAL A 41 -4.21 -19.41 -8.89
C VAL A 41 -3.98 -18.75 -7.53
N TRP A 42 -4.28 -19.46 -6.45
CA TRP A 42 -4.08 -18.98 -5.08
C TRP A 42 -2.59 -18.90 -4.67
N ALA A 43 -1.67 -19.44 -5.47
CA ALA A 43 -0.22 -19.24 -5.28
C ALA A 43 0.27 -17.85 -5.75
N ARG A 44 -0.60 -17.08 -6.40
CA ARG A 44 -0.31 -15.74 -6.94
C ARG A 44 -1.30 -14.72 -6.36
N ASP A 45 -1.01 -13.45 -6.59
CA ASP A 45 -1.90 -12.35 -6.24
C ASP A 45 -2.82 -12.05 -7.42
N LEU A 46 -3.95 -12.76 -7.46
CA LEU A 46 -4.87 -12.72 -8.60
C LEU A 46 -5.59 -11.38 -8.76
N ASP A 47 -5.72 -10.61 -7.69
CA ASP A 47 -6.33 -9.28 -7.72
C ASP A 47 -5.53 -8.29 -8.56
N ARG A 48 -4.26 -8.56 -8.87
CA ARG A 48 -3.46 -7.78 -9.83
C ARG A 48 -3.89 -7.97 -11.29
N GLY A 49 -4.87 -8.84 -11.57
CA GLY A 49 -5.32 -9.10 -12.93
C GLY A 49 -4.28 -9.80 -13.81
N THR A 50 -3.35 -10.56 -13.20
CA THR A 50 -2.29 -11.27 -13.93
C THR A 50 -2.73 -12.62 -14.50
N LEU A 51 -3.94 -13.07 -14.17
CA LEU A 51 -4.50 -14.30 -14.73
C LEU A 51 -5.09 -14.00 -16.11
N PRO A 52 -5.00 -14.95 -17.07
CA PRO A 52 -5.75 -14.84 -18.31
C PRO A 52 -7.25 -14.72 -17.99
N VAL A 53 -7.98 -14.00 -18.84
CA VAL A 53 -9.44 -13.98 -18.77
C VAL A 53 -9.94 -15.43 -18.78
N PRO A 54 -10.87 -15.82 -17.88
CA PRO A 54 -11.36 -17.20 -17.81
C PRO A 54 -11.79 -17.72 -19.18
N CYS A 55 -11.50 -18.99 -19.45
CA CYS A 55 -11.94 -19.63 -20.69
C CYS A 55 -13.48 -19.59 -20.78
N GLY A 56 -14.00 -19.18 -21.93
CA GLY A 56 -15.44 -19.08 -22.13
C GLY A 56 -16.12 -17.93 -21.40
N LEU A 57 -15.38 -16.95 -20.85
CA LEU A 57 -16.00 -15.72 -20.37
C LEU A 57 -16.50 -14.89 -21.58
N PRO A 58 -17.82 -14.64 -21.68
CA PRO A 58 -18.37 -13.81 -22.75
C PRO A 58 -17.74 -12.41 -22.77
N SER A 59 -17.56 -11.84 -23.96
CA SER A 59 -16.91 -10.53 -24.15
C SER A 59 -17.60 -9.41 -23.36
N GLN A 60 -18.93 -9.44 -23.24
CA GLN A 60 -19.71 -8.46 -22.48
C GLN A 60 -19.37 -8.44 -20.97
N HIS A 61 -18.74 -9.50 -20.46
CA HIS A 61 -18.38 -9.62 -19.05
C HIS A 61 -16.91 -9.28 -18.77
N ARG A 62 -16.12 -9.00 -19.80
CA ARG A 62 -14.69 -8.70 -19.67
C ARG A 62 -14.44 -7.44 -18.84
N GLU A 63 -15.18 -6.38 -19.10
CA GLU A 63 -15.07 -5.13 -18.33
C GLU A 63 -15.42 -5.34 -16.86
N THR A 64 -16.43 -6.17 -16.57
CA THR A 64 -16.82 -6.53 -15.20
C THR A 64 -15.69 -7.28 -14.50
N TYR A 65 -15.05 -8.24 -15.18
CA TYR A 65 -13.88 -8.94 -14.65
C TYR A 65 -12.71 -7.99 -14.39
N GLU A 66 -12.41 -7.08 -15.32
CA GLU A 66 -11.34 -6.10 -15.15
C GLU A 66 -11.61 -5.15 -13.97
N LYS A 67 -12.87 -4.76 -13.76
CA LYS A 67 -13.31 -3.96 -12.59
C LYS A 67 -13.13 -4.68 -11.25
N LEU A 68 -13.07 -6.01 -11.20
CA LEU A 68 -12.74 -6.75 -9.98
C LEU A 68 -11.22 -6.74 -9.64
N THR A 69 -10.38 -6.33 -10.59
CA THR A 69 -8.93 -6.30 -10.41
C THR A 69 -8.43 -4.91 -10.00
N LEU A 70 -7.16 -4.85 -9.61
CA LEU A 70 -6.42 -3.65 -9.26
C LEU A 70 -5.66 -3.07 -10.45
N ARG A 71 -5.77 -3.66 -11.65
CA ARG A 71 -4.91 -3.30 -12.78
C ARG A 71 -5.07 -1.84 -13.18
N SER A 72 -6.30 -1.40 -13.45
CA SER A 72 -6.59 -0.01 -13.82
C SER A 72 -6.19 0.99 -12.74
N ILE A 73 -6.34 0.62 -11.46
CA ILE A 73 -5.89 1.43 -10.33
C ILE A 73 -4.35 1.54 -10.35
N GLY A 74 -3.66 0.41 -10.53
CA GLY A 74 -2.19 0.38 -10.64
C GLY A 74 -1.67 1.24 -11.78
N GLU A 75 -2.30 1.15 -12.96
CA GLU A 75 -1.91 1.91 -14.16
C GLU A 75 -2.06 3.42 -13.92
N ARG A 76 -3.13 3.82 -13.24
CA ARG A 76 -3.36 5.21 -12.87
C ARG A 76 -2.39 5.73 -11.79
N ILE A 77 -2.00 4.89 -10.84
CA ILE A 77 -0.98 5.23 -9.83
C ILE A 77 0.39 5.44 -10.48
N VAL A 78 0.76 4.58 -11.43
CA VAL A 78 2.07 4.64 -12.11
C VAL A 78 2.08 5.68 -13.24
N GLY A 79 0.91 6.01 -13.80
CA GLY A 79 0.81 6.90 -14.96
C GLY A 79 1.12 6.19 -16.29
N GLY A 80 0.87 4.88 -16.37
CA GLY A 80 1.17 4.08 -17.56
C GLY A 80 0.76 2.61 -17.43
N SER A 81 0.79 1.89 -18.56
CA SER A 81 0.40 0.48 -18.64
C SER A 81 1.48 -0.49 -18.13
N GLU A 82 2.73 -0.04 -18.05
CA GLU A 82 3.85 -0.85 -17.57
C GLU A 82 3.93 -0.89 -16.05
N LEU A 83 3.35 -1.94 -15.47
CA LEU A 83 3.36 -2.14 -14.03
C LEU A 83 4.57 -2.95 -13.55
N PRO A 84 5.18 -2.60 -12.40
CA PRO A 84 6.32 -3.34 -11.88
C PRO A 84 6.01 -4.83 -11.67
N ARG A 85 6.96 -5.72 -12.01
CA ARG A 85 6.78 -7.16 -11.79
C ARG A 85 6.63 -7.52 -10.31
N ALA A 86 7.42 -6.88 -9.44
CA ALA A 86 7.47 -7.18 -8.01
C ALA A 86 6.31 -6.54 -7.22
N VAL A 87 6.57 -5.43 -6.54
CA VAL A 87 5.61 -4.71 -5.71
C VAL A 87 5.09 -3.51 -6.50
N TRP A 88 3.77 -3.39 -6.61
CA TRP A 88 3.12 -2.23 -7.22
C TRP A 88 3.11 -1.07 -6.23
N PRO A 89 3.58 0.13 -6.61
CA PRO A 89 3.51 1.30 -5.74
C PRO A 89 2.10 1.48 -5.20
N TRP A 90 2.00 1.70 -3.90
CA TRP A 90 0.75 1.92 -3.19
C TRP A 90 -0.28 0.79 -3.21
N VAL A 91 0.07 -0.40 -3.69
CA VAL A 91 -0.79 -1.59 -3.60
C VAL A 91 -0.19 -2.56 -2.60
N LEU A 92 -0.95 -2.90 -1.56
CA LEU A 92 -0.51 -3.79 -0.51
C LEU A 92 -0.13 -5.16 -1.06
N ALA A 93 1.06 -5.63 -0.68
CA ALA A 93 1.58 -6.88 -1.19
C ALA A 93 1.07 -8.06 -0.34
N ALA A 94 0.36 -8.96 -1.02
CA ALA A 94 -0.21 -10.17 -0.44
C ALA A 94 0.86 -11.12 0.16
N GLY A 95 2.08 -11.10 -0.39
CA GLY A 95 3.20 -11.91 0.09
C GLY A 95 2.89 -13.41 0.02
N CYS A 96 2.63 -13.92 -1.18
CA CYS A 96 2.19 -15.28 -1.41
C CYS A 96 3.33 -16.30 -1.20
N ARG A 97 3.10 -17.32 -0.34
CA ARG A 97 3.94 -18.52 -0.24
C ARG A 97 3.07 -19.75 -0.39
N GLY A 98 2.96 -20.25 -1.62
CA GLY A 98 1.84 -21.12 -1.98
C GLY A 98 0.52 -20.39 -1.73
N ALA A 99 -0.48 -21.09 -1.17
CA ALA A 99 -1.75 -20.46 -0.81
C ALA A 99 -1.65 -19.52 0.41
N ARG A 100 -0.55 -19.51 1.16
CA ARG A 100 -0.45 -18.64 2.35
C ARG A 100 -0.23 -17.17 2.00
N ARG A 101 -0.72 -16.28 2.85
CA ARG A 101 -0.62 -14.81 2.77
C ARG A 101 0.10 -14.24 3.97
N LEU A 102 0.95 -13.25 3.71
CA LEU A 102 1.67 -12.49 4.74
C LEU A 102 0.99 -11.15 5.07
N GLY A 103 -0.12 -10.84 4.41
CA GLY A 103 -0.86 -9.59 4.50
C GLY A 103 -1.55 -9.30 3.17
N GLY A 104 -1.69 -8.03 2.82
CA GLY A 104 -2.15 -7.58 1.52
C GLY A 104 -3.60 -7.12 1.49
N ILE A 105 -4.43 -7.55 2.44
CA ILE A 105 -5.85 -7.20 2.51
C ILE A 105 -6.11 -6.52 3.85
N GLN A 106 -6.98 -5.50 3.82
CA GLN A 106 -7.49 -4.81 4.99
C GLN A 106 -9.02 -4.84 5.00
N PHE A 107 -9.62 -4.65 6.17
CA PHE A 107 -11.05 -4.59 6.34
C PHE A 107 -11.48 -3.62 7.46
N CYS A 108 -12.72 -3.16 7.37
CA CYS A 108 -13.42 -2.47 8.44
C CYS A 108 -14.43 -3.46 9.05
N PRO A 109 -14.37 -3.73 10.37
CA PRO A 109 -15.30 -4.66 11.03
C PRO A 109 -16.76 -4.22 10.91
N GLU A 110 -17.00 -2.90 10.96
CA GLU A 110 -18.31 -2.30 10.81
C GLU A 110 -18.82 -2.48 9.36
N CYS A 111 -18.00 -2.23 8.33
CA CYS A 111 -18.39 -2.51 6.94
C CYS A 111 -18.77 -3.98 6.73
N MET A 112 -18.04 -4.92 7.36
CA MET A 112 -18.36 -6.34 7.30
C MET A 112 -19.66 -6.69 8.04
N SER A 113 -20.12 -5.86 8.96
CA SER A 113 -21.35 -6.06 9.74
C SER A 113 -22.58 -5.49 9.03
N THR A 114 -22.42 -4.41 8.25
CA THR A 114 -23.52 -3.70 7.59
C THR A 114 -24.05 -4.44 6.34
N VAL A 115 -23.24 -5.30 5.72
CA VAL A 115 -23.63 -6.03 4.51
C VAL A 115 -24.01 -7.46 4.82
N ARG A 116 -25.11 -7.95 4.21
CA ARG A 116 -25.58 -9.34 4.39
C ARG A 116 -24.53 -10.38 4.01
N ASP A 117 -23.77 -10.11 2.95
CA ASP A 117 -22.70 -10.99 2.46
C ASP A 117 -21.36 -10.22 2.53
N PRO A 118 -20.59 -10.38 3.63
CA PRO A 118 -19.31 -9.71 3.83
C PRO A 118 -18.31 -10.00 2.71
N TYR A 119 -17.63 -8.95 2.26
CA TYR A 119 -16.66 -9.03 1.17
C TYR A 119 -15.45 -8.15 1.43
N PHE A 120 -14.35 -8.44 0.73
CA PHE A 120 -13.17 -7.59 0.73
C PHE A 120 -13.15 -6.70 -0.51
N GLY A 121 -13.06 -5.39 -0.30
CA GLY A 121 -13.07 -4.40 -1.37
C GLY A 121 -11.67 -4.04 -1.90
N ARG A 122 -11.60 -3.52 -3.13
CA ARG A 122 -10.37 -3.08 -3.80
C ARG A 122 -9.72 -1.93 -3.08
N LYS A 123 -10.50 -1.00 -2.52
CA LYS A 123 -10.00 0.09 -1.67
C LYS A 123 -9.20 -0.44 -0.47
N GLY A 124 -9.53 -1.62 0.05
CA GLY A 124 -8.79 -2.30 1.12
C GLY A 124 -7.41 -2.85 0.70
N ARG A 125 -7.04 -2.76 -0.57
CA ARG A 125 -5.71 -3.08 -1.10
C ARG A 125 -4.82 -1.85 -1.28
N LEU A 126 -5.35 -0.63 -1.09
CA LEU A 126 -4.63 0.61 -1.33
C LEU A 126 -3.84 1.00 -0.08
N ALA A 127 -2.52 1.08 -0.19
CA ALA A 127 -1.65 1.21 0.96
C ALA A 127 -1.81 2.55 1.69
N TRP A 128 -2.25 3.63 1.02
CA TRP A 128 -2.57 4.90 1.71
C TRP A 128 -3.89 4.85 2.50
N ARG A 129 -4.75 3.86 2.23
CA ARG A 129 -6.01 3.70 2.96
C ARG A 129 -5.73 2.97 4.28
N THR A 130 -5.81 3.73 5.37
CA THR A 130 -5.57 3.24 6.74
C THR A 130 -6.80 3.31 7.61
N GLY A 131 -7.86 3.99 7.16
CA GLY A 131 -9.15 3.97 7.82
C GLY A 131 -10.35 3.90 6.88
N CYS A 132 -11.49 3.57 7.47
CA CYS A 132 -12.77 3.54 6.81
C CYS A 132 -13.36 4.96 6.70
N GLU A 133 -13.75 5.39 5.50
CA GLU A 133 -14.38 6.70 5.29
C GLU A 133 -15.81 6.75 5.84
N PHE A 134 -16.49 5.60 5.91
CA PHE A 134 -17.86 5.50 6.38
C PHE A 134 -17.95 5.45 7.92
N HIS A 135 -17.06 4.71 8.56
CA HIS A 135 -17.10 4.44 10.01
C HIS A 135 -16.04 5.19 10.81
N GLN A 136 -15.15 5.92 10.13
CA GLN A 136 -14.08 6.74 10.73
C GLN A 136 -13.17 5.98 11.72
N CYS A 137 -12.97 4.69 11.47
CA CYS A 137 -12.10 3.82 12.25
C CYS A 137 -10.88 3.38 11.44
N SER A 138 -9.80 2.99 12.10
CA SER A 138 -8.67 2.31 11.46
C SER A 138 -9.08 0.98 10.85
N LEU A 139 -8.45 0.61 9.74
CA LEU A 139 -8.65 -0.68 9.11
C LEU A 139 -7.78 -1.77 9.76
N TRP A 140 -8.36 -2.95 9.94
CA TRP A 140 -7.63 -4.13 10.36
C TRP A 140 -6.98 -4.81 9.15
N ASP A 141 -5.73 -5.22 9.28
CA ASP A 141 -5.00 -6.01 8.27
C ASP A 141 -4.65 -7.42 8.76
N ARG A 142 -5.14 -7.77 9.95
CA ARG A 142 -4.92 -9.01 10.69
C ARG A 142 -6.18 -9.38 11.46
N CYS A 143 -6.35 -10.66 11.73
CA CYS A 143 -7.33 -11.13 12.71
C CYS A 143 -6.98 -10.59 14.09
N TRP A 144 -7.97 -9.99 14.77
CA TRP A 144 -7.83 -9.44 16.11
C TRP A 144 -7.52 -10.50 17.18
N SER A 145 -7.96 -11.75 16.95
CA SER A 145 -7.76 -12.86 17.89
C SER A 145 -6.40 -13.55 17.69
N CYS A 146 -6.07 -14.01 16.47
CA CYS A 146 -4.85 -14.79 16.23
C CYS A 146 -3.69 -14.03 15.55
N GLY A 147 -3.89 -12.77 15.16
CA GLY A 147 -2.85 -11.93 14.52
C GLY A 147 -2.45 -12.32 13.08
N ARG A 148 -3.05 -13.36 12.51
CA ARG A 148 -2.80 -13.79 11.12
C ARG A 148 -3.49 -12.89 10.11
N ALA A 149 -2.92 -12.80 8.90
CA ALA A 149 -3.54 -12.10 7.79
C ALA A 149 -4.87 -12.80 7.40
N PRO A 150 -5.89 -12.04 6.96
CA PRO A 150 -7.08 -12.63 6.36
C PRO A 150 -6.74 -13.50 5.13
N GLU A 151 -7.28 -14.71 5.09
CA GLU A 151 -7.08 -15.68 4.01
C GLU A 151 -8.43 -16.30 3.58
N PRO A 152 -9.39 -15.48 3.08
CA PRO A 152 -10.74 -15.95 2.79
C PRO A 152 -10.79 -17.11 1.79
N HIS A 153 -9.80 -17.21 0.90
CA HIS A 153 -9.64 -18.32 -0.04
C HIS A 153 -9.33 -19.68 0.59
N ARG A 154 -9.14 -19.73 1.91
CA ARG A 154 -8.95 -20.96 2.68
C ARG A 154 -10.18 -21.35 3.50
N LEU A 155 -11.25 -20.57 3.43
CA LEU A 155 -12.54 -20.91 4.03
C LEU A 155 -13.14 -22.14 3.35
N ARG A 156 -13.94 -22.87 4.10
CA ARG A 156 -14.69 -24.04 3.65
C ARG A 156 -16.16 -23.68 3.46
N ALA A 157 -16.89 -24.55 2.77
CA ALA A 157 -18.31 -24.34 2.50
C ALA A 157 -19.13 -24.03 3.77
N GLN A 158 -18.82 -24.71 4.90
CA GLN A 158 -19.50 -24.49 6.18
C GLN A 158 -19.23 -23.15 6.88
N ASP A 159 -18.21 -22.38 6.45
CA ASP A 159 -17.94 -21.07 7.05
C ASP A 159 -18.92 -20.00 6.57
N GLU A 160 -19.69 -20.28 5.49
CA GLU A 160 -20.77 -19.49 4.87
C GLU A 160 -20.39 -18.10 4.31
N HIS A 161 -19.50 -17.37 4.97
CA HIS A 161 -19.14 -16.00 4.60
C HIS A 161 -17.68 -15.61 4.92
N GLN A 162 -17.19 -14.53 4.30
CA GLN A 162 -15.79 -14.13 4.38
C GLN A 162 -15.38 -13.35 5.64
N ALA A 163 -16.32 -13.03 6.52
CA ALA A 163 -16.02 -12.40 7.81
C ALA A 163 -15.46 -13.37 8.86
N ILE A 164 -15.09 -14.61 8.49
CA ILE A 164 -14.47 -15.57 9.42
C ILE A 164 -12.97 -15.64 9.19
N CYS A 165 -12.20 -15.72 10.27
CA CYS A 165 -10.78 -16.04 10.17
C CYS A 165 -10.59 -17.51 9.79
N ALA A 166 -10.05 -17.78 8.59
CA ALA A 166 -9.76 -19.14 8.10
C ALA A 166 -8.71 -19.94 8.92
N PHE A 167 -8.22 -19.41 10.04
CA PHE A 167 -7.30 -20.12 10.93
C PHE A 167 -7.87 -20.38 12.32
N CYS A 168 -8.37 -19.34 12.99
CA CYS A 168 -8.89 -19.46 14.37
C CYS A 168 -10.41 -19.42 14.44
N HIS A 169 -11.10 -19.28 13.31
CA HIS A 169 -12.56 -19.18 13.19
C HIS A 169 -13.22 -18.03 13.95
N ALA A 170 -12.44 -17.11 14.54
CA ALA A 170 -12.97 -15.89 15.11
C ALA A 170 -13.67 -15.04 14.03
N ASP A 171 -14.78 -14.43 14.42
CA ASP A 171 -15.51 -13.47 13.61
C ASP A 171 -14.73 -12.15 13.52
N LEU A 172 -14.37 -11.75 12.30
CA LEU A 172 -13.63 -10.53 12.01
C LEU A 172 -14.48 -9.26 12.28
N ARG A 173 -15.82 -9.38 12.29
CA ARG A 173 -16.74 -8.28 12.65
C ARG A 173 -16.60 -7.86 14.12
N SER A 174 -16.18 -8.78 14.98
CA SER A 174 -15.96 -8.53 16.41
C SER A 174 -14.64 -7.82 16.72
N ALA A 175 -13.85 -7.45 15.71
CA ALA A 175 -12.59 -6.76 15.95
C ALA A 175 -12.86 -5.37 16.60
N PRO A 176 -12.08 -4.98 17.63
CA PRO A 176 -12.28 -3.71 18.30
C PRO A 176 -12.21 -2.51 17.35
N ARG A 177 -13.07 -1.52 17.60
CA ARG A 177 -13.02 -0.24 16.91
C ARG A 177 -11.83 0.57 17.42
N VAL A 178 -10.96 0.98 16.52
CA VAL A 178 -9.83 1.87 16.80
C VAL A 178 -10.05 3.18 16.02
N PRO A 179 -10.07 4.36 16.67
CA PRO A 179 -10.20 5.63 15.96
C PRO A 179 -9.03 5.87 15.01
N LEU A 180 -9.31 6.45 13.84
CA LEU A 180 -8.27 6.88 12.90
C LEU A 180 -7.68 8.22 13.35
N SER A 181 -6.35 8.38 13.28
CA SER A 181 -5.72 9.67 13.56
C SER A 181 -6.13 10.73 12.54
N ALA A 182 -6.34 11.97 12.98
CA ALA A 182 -6.76 13.07 12.09
C ALA A 182 -5.75 13.30 10.95
N GLY A 183 -4.45 13.25 11.24
CA GLY A 183 -3.41 13.40 10.22
C GLY A 183 -3.45 12.29 9.16
N ALA A 184 -3.60 11.03 9.57
CA ALA A 184 -3.73 9.92 8.62
C ALA A 184 -5.03 9.98 7.82
N ALA A 185 -6.14 10.42 8.44
CA ALA A 185 -7.40 10.66 7.76
C ALA A 185 -7.27 11.70 6.64
N ARG A 186 -6.60 12.82 6.93
CA ARG A 186 -6.31 13.88 5.95
C ARG A 186 -5.39 13.42 4.84
N PHE A 187 -4.33 12.67 5.17
CA PHE A 187 -3.45 12.07 4.16
C PHE A 187 -4.22 11.14 3.23
N GLN A 188 -5.05 10.27 3.80
CA GLN A 188 -5.92 9.39 3.03
C GLN A 188 -6.86 10.18 2.13
N ALA A 189 -7.52 11.22 2.66
CA ALA A 189 -8.42 12.07 1.88
C ALA A 189 -7.68 12.79 0.73
N TRP A 190 -6.45 13.25 0.96
CA TRP A 190 -5.61 13.86 -0.06
C TRP A 190 -5.29 12.89 -1.21
N CYS A 191 -4.89 11.65 -0.88
CA CYS A 191 -4.66 10.61 -1.89
C CYS A 191 -5.95 10.19 -2.60
N ASN A 192 -7.08 10.15 -1.90
CA ASN A 192 -8.37 9.84 -2.50
C ASN A 192 -8.83 10.93 -3.47
N ALA A 193 -8.72 12.20 -3.09
CA ALA A 193 -9.00 13.33 -4.00
C ALA A 193 -8.16 13.25 -5.28
N SER A 194 -6.88 12.87 -5.16
CA SER A 194 -6.01 12.60 -6.31
C SER A 194 -6.61 11.58 -7.27
N MET A 195 -7.11 10.46 -6.74
CA MET A 195 -7.67 9.37 -7.53
C MET A 195 -9.10 9.60 -7.96
N ASP A 196 -9.91 10.34 -7.22
CA ASP A 196 -11.33 10.50 -7.51
C ASP A 196 -11.55 11.73 -8.41
N SER A 197 -10.91 12.86 -8.09
CA SER A 197 -11.00 14.12 -8.85
C SER A 197 -9.94 14.25 -9.96
N GLY A 198 -8.95 13.35 -9.99
CA GLY A 198 -7.89 13.36 -11.01
C GLY A 198 -6.76 14.35 -10.76
N HIS A 199 -6.74 15.02 -9.61
CA HIS A 199 -5.63 15.87 -9.19
C HIS A 199 -5.57 16.01 -7.66
N ALA A 200 -4.40 16.35 -7.13
CA ALA A 200 -4.21 16.73 -5.72
C ALA A 200 -3.33 17.98 -5.61
N ARG A 201 -3.50 18.74 -4.53
CA ARG A 201 -2.79 20.00 -4.33
C ARG A 201 -1.61 19.86 -3.40
N PHE A 202 -0.47 20.45 -3.75
CA PHE A 202 0.65 20.67 -2.83
C PHE A 202 0.95 22.16 -2.76
N GLY A 203 0.20 22.87 -1.91
CA GLY A 203 0.15 24.33 -1.90
C GLY A 203 -0.47 24.88 -3.19
N GLU A 204 0.33 25.64 -3.93
CA GLU A 204 0.00 26.23 -5.23
C GLU A 204 0.00 25.21 -6.38
N LEU A 205 0.70 24.08 -6.23
CA LEU A 205 0.83 23.09 -7.29
C LEU A 205 -0.41 22.20 -7.38
N SER A 206 -0.96 22.05 -8.58
CA SER A 206 -1.96 21.02 -8.89
C SER A 206 -1.28 19.88 -9.63
N LEU A 207 -1.30 18.68 -9.04
CA LEU A 207 -0.57 17.52 -9.52
C LEU A 207 -1.54 16.46 -10.03
N PRO A 208 -1.30 15.85 -11.21
CA PRO A 208 -2.04 14.68 -11.65
C PRO A 208 -1.77 13.48 -10.73
N PRO A 209 -2.54 12.37 -10.82
CA PRO A 209 -2.53 11.32 -9.81
C PRO A 209 -1.18 10.62 -9.65
N CYS A 210 -0.49 10.36 -10.76
CA CYS A 210 0.84 9.72 -10.76
C CYS A 210 1.86 10.59 -10.00
N ASP A 211 1.92 11.88 -10.29
CA ASP A 211 2.85 12.83 -9.67
C ASP A 211 2.53 13.07 -8.20
N ALA A 212 1.24 13.22 -7.87
CA ALA A 212 0.78 13.39 -6.50
C ALA A 212 1.16 12.19 -5.62
N LEU A 213 0.88 10.97 -6.09
CA LEU A 213 1.20 9.75 -5.35
C LEU A 213 2.70 9.45 -5.32
N ALA A 214 3.45 9.85 -6.35
CA ALA A 214 4.91 9.77 -6.35
C ALA A 214 5.52 10.76 -5.34
N LEU A 215 5.00 11.99 -5.26
CA LEU A 215 5.40 12.99 -4.27
C LEU A 215 5.10 12.51 -2.84
N ALA A 216 3.87 12.06 -2.57
CA ALA A 216 3.49 11.55 -1.26
C ALA A 216 4.38 10.37 -0.83
N ARG A 217 4.72 9.49 -1.78
CA ARG A 217 5.63 8.37 -1.54
C ARG A 217 7.03 8.86 -1.21
N PHE A 218 7.53 9.84 -1.96
CA PHE A 218 8.82 10.45 -1.73
C PHE A 218 8.90 11.12 -0.34
N ILE A 219 7.87 11.87 0.07
CA ILE A 219 7.79 12.49 1.40
C ILE A 219 7.87 11.43 2.51
N VAL A 220 7.11 10.33 2.38
CA VAL A 220 7.21 9.22 3.35
C VAL A 220 8.62 8.63 3.40
N PHE A 221 9.31 8.52 2.26
CA PHE A 221 10.70 8.08 2.23
C PHE A 221 11.67 9.10 2.83
N LEU A 222 11.44 10.39 2.63
CA LEU A 222 12.24 11.47 3.19
C LEU A 222 12.19 11.44 4.72
N ILE A 223 10.99 11.31 5.29
CA ILE A 223 10.79 11.16 6.75
C ILE A 223 11.57 9.94 7.26
N ARG A 224 11.38 8.79 6.62
CA ARG A 224 12.06 7.54 7.00
C ARG A 224 13.58 7.61 6.81
N ALA A 225 14.07 8.44 5.89
CA ALA A 225 15.50 8.67 5.71
C ALA A 225 16.03 9.59 6.82
N GLY A 226 15.29 10.64 7.18
CA GLY A 226 15.54 11.50 8.33
C GLY A 226 15.74 10.72 9.63
N MET A 227 14.85 9.78 9.91
CA MET A 227 14.90 8.92 11.09
C MET A 227 16.12 7.98 11.15
N ARG A 228 16.81 7.75 10.03
CA ARG A 228 17.95 6.82 9.94
C ARG A 228 19.27 7.52 9.66
N THR A 229 19.25 8.78 9.24
CA THR A 229 20.44 9.53 8.86
C THR A 229 21.13 10.13 10.08
N ARG A 230 22.36 10.58 9.90
CA ARG A 230 23.07 11.48 10.83
C ARG A 230 23.24 12.89 10.23
N HIS A 231 22.59 13.16 9.10
CA HIS A 231 22.72 14.43 8.39
C HIS A 231 21.93 15.53 9.13
N ALA A 232 22.63 16.35 9.91
CA ALA A 232 22.04 17.38 10.76
C ALA A 232 21.05 18.29 10.01
N GLY A 233 21.39 18.73 8.79
CA GLY A 233 20.50 19.58 8.00
C GLY A 233 19.17 18.93 7.59
N LEU A 234 19.14 17.59 7.41
CA LEU A 234 17.87 16.90 7.07
C LEU A 234 17.02 16.69 8.33
N ILE A 235 17.67 16.43 9.47
CA ILE A 235 17.01 16.32 10.77
C ILE A 235 16.36 17.66 11.13
N GLU A 236 17.13 18.74 11.03
CA GLU A 236 16.64 20.11 11.29
C GLU A 236 15.52 20.49 10.32
N PHE A 237 15.64 20.17 9.03
CA PHE A 237 14.57 20.42 8.06
C PHE A 237 13.27 19.70 8.42
N LEU A 238 13.33 18.44 8.85
CA LEU A 238 12.15 17.71 9.28
C LEU A 238 11.58 18.25 10.59
N ALA A 239 12.44 18.66 11.54
CA ALA A 239 11.99 19.31 12.77
C ALA A 239 11.23 20.61 12.47
N ARG A 240 11.72 21.43 11.55
CA ARG A 240 11.01 22.63 11.08
C ARG A 240 9.70 22.34 10.37
N MET A 241 9.52 21.12 9.85
CA MET A 241 8.28 20.60 9.25
C MET A 241 7.36 19.93 10.27
N ASP A 242 7.58 20.18 11.57
CA ASP A 242 6.84 19.59 12.69
C ASP A 242 6.96 18.05 12.76
N ILE A 243 8.11 17.52 12.35
CA ILE A 243 8.41 16.09 12.39
C ILE A 243 9.60 15.84 13.31
N ASP A 244 9.29 15.36 14.51
CA ASP A 244 10.31 14.82 15.41
C ASP A 244 10.78 13.43 14.92
N VAL A 245 12.02 13.36 14.45
CA VAL A 245 12.65 12.12 13.96
C VAL A 245 13.20 11.22 15.07
N HIS A 246 13.22 11.71 16.32
CA HIS A 246 13.69 10.99 17.50
C HIS A 246 12.57 10.32 18.31
N ASP A 247 11.31 10.51 17.91
CA ASP A 247 10.15 9.89 18.56
C ASP A 247 10.24 8.36 18.59
N VAL A 248 10.21 7.81 19.80
CA VAL A 248 10.39 6.39 20.14
C VAL A 248 9.26 5.50 19.58
N HIS A 249 8.12 6.08 19.23
CA HIS A 249 6.96 5.34 18.73
C HIS A 249 6.97 5.10 17.21
N ALA A 250 7.91 5.68 16.47
CA ALA A 250 7.85 5.66 15.02
C ALA A 250 8.42 4.35 14.43
N PRO A 251 7.71 3.67 13.50
CA PRO A 251 8.12 2.37 13.01
C PRO A 251 9.35 2.48 12.10
N VAL A 252 10.55 2.17 12.62
CA VAL A 252 11.79 2.06 11.84
C VAL A 252 11.87 0.70 11.12
N SER A 253 10.76 0.25 10.52
CA SER A 253 10.84 -0.89 9.62
C SER A 253 11.54 -0.43 8.35
N ALA A 254 12.49 -1.22 7.83
CA ALA A 254 13.11 -0.96 6.52
C ALA A 254 12.26 -1.52 5.36
N LEU A 255 11.07 -2.05 5.64
CA LEU A 255 10.17 -2.59 4.62
C LEU A 255 9.54 -1.48 3.75
N PRO A 256 9.26 -1.74 2.46
CA PRO A 256 8.43 -0.86 1.64
C PRO A 256 7.04 -0.64 2.28
N ILE A 257 6.41 0.51 1.98
CA ILE A 257 5.08 0.89 2.49
C ILE A 257 4.06 -0.22 2.27
N GLU A 258 4.13 -0.88 1.12
CA GLU A 258 3.22 -1.95 0.70
C GLU A 258 3.30 -3.23 1.56
N LEU A 259 4.33 -3.34 2.41
CA LEU A 259 4.54 -4.46 3.32
C LEU A 259 4.31 -4.09 4.79
N LEU A 260 4.07 -2.82 5.09
CA LEU A 260 3.87 -2.32 6.44
C LEU A 260 2.44 -2.61 6.92
N GLY A 261 2.31 -2.81 8.24
CA GLY A 261 0.99 -2.99 8.84
C GLY A 261 0.15 -1.72 8.79
N THR A 262 -1.16 -1.80 9.04
CA THR A 262 -2.00 -0.58 9.08
C THR A 262 -1.50 0.43 10.12
N ARG A 263 -1.17 -0.04 11.34
CA ARG A 263 -0.66 0.83 12.42
C ARG A 263 0.58 1.60 12.02
N ASP A 264 1.59 0.91 11.49
CA ASP A 264 2.84 1.55 11.06
C ASP A 264 2.60 2.61 9.97
N ARG A 265 1.61 2.37 9.10
CA ARG A 265 1.24 3.30 8.03
C ARG A 265 0.51 4.53 8.56
N ILE A 266 -0.37 4.39 9.56
CA ILE A 266 -1.08 5.52 10.19
C ILE A 266 -0.07 6.57 10.69
N ASP A 267 0.95 6.13 11.43
CA ASP A 267 1.95 7.04 12.01
C ASP A 267 2.78 7.74 10.93
N LEU A 268 3.20 7.00 9.90
CA LEU A 268 3.96 7.56 8.78
C LEU A 268 3.14 8.58 7.97
N PHE A 269 1.86 8.29 7.72
CA PHE A 269 1.00 9.14 6.92
C PHE A 269 0.56 10.39 7.66
N ALA A 270 0.35 10.30 8.98
CA ALA A 270 0.11 11.48 9.79
C ALA A 270 1.26 12.49 9.71
N ARG A 271 2.51 12.01 9.80
CA ARG A 271 3.72 12.86 9.64
C ARG A 271 3.88 13.39 8.22
N ALA A 272 3.62 12.55 7.22
CA ALA A 272 3.67 12.99 5.83
C ALA A 272 2.64 14.09 5.55
N MET A 273 1.50 14.06 6.23
CA MET A 273 0.49 15.11 6.11
C MET A 273 0.99 16.46 6.62
N SER A 274 1.78 16.51 7.69
CA SER A 274 2.39 17.76 8.20
C SER A 274 3.19 18.49 7.12
N ILE A 275 3.91 17.76 6.26
CA ILE A 275 4.62 18.34 5.12
C ILE A 275 3.63 18.76 4.02
N LEU A 276 2.70 17.87 3.66
CA LEU A 276 1.75 18.13 2.55
C LEU A 276 0.87 19.37 2.81
N ASP A 277 0.46 19.59 4.07
CA ASP A 277 -0.36 20.72 4.47
C ASP A 277 0.34 22.07 4.33
N ARG A 278 1.65 22.12 4.54
CA ARG A 278 2.45 23.34 4.39
C ARG A 278 2.66 23.73 2.92
N GLY A 279 2.60 22.76 2.00
CA GLY A 279 2.67 23.01 0.57
C GLY A 279 4.08 23.26 0.04
N ALA A 280 4.19 23.44 -1.29
CA ALA A 280 5.46 23.53 -1.99
C ALA A 280 6.28 24.78 -1.64
N ALA A 281 5.62 25.94 -1.55
CA ALA A 281 6.29 27.20 -1.22
C ALA A 281 7.00 27.16 0.13
N ASP A 282 6.34 26.59 1.14
CA ASP A 282 6.89 26.50 2.48
C ASP A 282 7.99 25.43 2.56
N PHE A 283 7.78 24.27 1.91
CA PHE A 283 8.82 23.25 1.74
C PHE A 283 10.12 23.84 1.19
N ARG A 284 10.01 24.60 0.11
CA ARG A 284 11.14 25.26 -0.54
C ARG A 284 11.79 26.31 0.36
N ARG A 285 10.99 27.14 1.04
CA ARG A 285 11.49 28.19 1.95
C ARG A 285 12.34 27.61 3.07
N GLU A 286 11.87 26.56 3.75
CA GLU A 286 12.64 25.94 4.84
C GLU A 286 13.93 25.29 4.34
N ALA A 287 13.89 24.65 3.17
CA ALA A 287 15.08 24.09 2.56
C ALA A 287 16.13 25.17 2.21
N GLN A 288 15.68 26.34 1.71
CA GLN A 288 16.55 27.49 1.41
C GLN A 288 17.17 28.10 2.67
N GLN A 289 16.38 28.29 3.73
CA GLN A 289 16.88 28.85 5.00
C GLN A 289 17.96 27.98 5.64
N LEU A 290 17.87 26.66 5.44
CA LEU A 290 18.89 25.70 5.90
C LEU A 290 20.02 25.48 4.88
N SER A 291 20.04 26.22 3.77
CA SER A 291 21.01 26.08 2.69
C SER A 291 21.14 24.64 2.18
N LEU A 292 20.04 23.89 2.17
CA LEU A 292 20.02 22.52 1.66
C LEU A 292 20.18 22.52 0.15
N THR A 293 20.97 21.57 -0.35
CA THR A 293 21.16 21.37 -1.78
C THR A 293 20.16 20.35 -2.32
N VAL A 294 19.94 20.36 -3.64
CA VAL A 294 19.15 19.31 -4.32
C VAL A 294 19.68 17.91 -3.97
N GLY A 295 20.99 17.78 -3.77
CA GLY A 295 21.65 16.54 -3.34
C GLY A 295 21.16 15.98 -2.00
N CYS A 296 20.67 16.82 -1.07
CA CYS A 296 20.11 16.39 0.21
C CYS A 296 18.85 15.52 0.03
N PHE A 297 18.10 15.77 -1.05
CA PHE A 297 16.85 15.08 -1.38
C PHE A 297 17.06 13.89 -2.34
N ARG A 298 18.29 13.68 -2.86
CA ARG A 298 18.65 12.51 -3.67
C ARG A 298 18.93 11.30 -2.78
N LEU A 299 17.88 10.62 -2.33
CA LEU A 299 18.00 9.47 -1.42
C LEU A 299 18.47 8.20 -2.16
N ALA A 300 19.31 7.39 -1.51
CA ALA A 300 20.05 6.29 -2.14
C ALA A 300 19.20 5.25 -2.91
N THR A 301 17.95 5.02 -2.51
CA THR A 301 17.04 4.05 -3.16
C THR A 301 15.76 4.69 -3.70
N HIS A 302 15.59 6.00 -3.54
CA HIS A 302 14.41 6.74 -3.97
C HIS A 302 14.82 8.11 -4.49
N HIS A 303 14.82 8.26 -5.80
CA HIS A 303 14.99 9.55 -6.43
C HIS A 303 13.70 10.37 -6.26
N PRO A 304 13.83 11.71 -6.13
CA PRO A 304 12.67 12.57 -6.23
C PRO A 304 11.91 12.35 -7.54
N PRO A 305 10.57 12.41 -7.53
CA PRO A 305 9.79 12.35 -8.77
C PRO A 305 10.02 13.60 -9.63
N ALA A 306 9.72 13.53 -10.93
CA ALA A 306 9.91 14.66 -11.85
C ALA A 306 9.16 15.93 -11.39
N CYS A 307 7.96 15.78 -10.81
CA CYS A 307 7.21 16.89 -10.22
C CYS A 307 7.94 17.57 -9.05
N PHE A 308 8.98 16.95 -8.48
CA PHE A 308 9.79 17.52 -7.41
C PHE A 308 10.79 18.55 -7.92
N ASP A 309 11.20 18.50 -9.18
CA ASP A 309 12.14 19.46 -9.75
C ASP A 309 11.58 20.89 -9.72
N SER A 310 10.27 21.06 -9.88
CA SER A 310 9.61 22.37 -9.72
C SER A 310 9.54 22.85 -8.27
N ILE A 311 9.64 21.93 -7.29
CA ILE A 311 9.64 22.23 -5.87
C ILE A 311 11.03 22.71 -5.43
N VAL A 312 12.09 21.99 -5.82
CA VAL A 312 13.47 22.23 -5.38
C VAL A 312 14.38 22.90 -6.40
N GLY A 313 13.89 23.25 -7.60
CA GLY A 313 14.71 23.78 -8.70
C GLY A 313 15.43 25.12 -8.42
N THR A 314 15.10 25.80 -7.33
CA THR A 314 15.79 27.02 -6.86
C THR A 314 16.85 26.75 -5.80
N LEU A 315 16.96 25.51 -5.31
CA LEU A 315 18.01 25.13 -4.36
C LEU A 315 19.35 24.97 -5.09
N PRO A 316 20.48 25.23 -4.43
CA PRO A 316 21.79 24.98 -5.02
C PRO A 316 21.95 23.50 -5.42
N ASP A 317 22.48 23.20 -6.60
CA ASP A 317 22.93 21.85 -6.96
C ASP A 317 24.39 21.70 -6.55
N ALA A 318 24.64 20.98 -5.45
CA ALA A 318 25.99 20.52 -5.17
C ALA A 318 26.40 19.57 -6.29
N ARG A 319 27.26 20.03 -7.21
CA ARG A 319 27.85 19.20 -8.26
C ARG A 319 28.26 17.86 -7.63
N PRO A 320 27.83 16.72 -8.18
CA PRO A 320 28.19 15.44 -7.61
C PRO A 320 29.71 15.36 -7.56
N HIS A 321 30.29 15.14 -6.38
CA HIS A 321 31.65 14.66 -6.30
C HIS A 321 31.73 13.39 -7.15
N VAL A 322 32.44 13.47 -8.27
CA VAL A 322 32.75 12.32 -9.11
C VAL A 322 33.52 11.35 -8.23
N ARG A 323 32.82 10.35 -7.67
CA ARG A 323 33.49 9.20 -7.09
C ARG A 323 34.17 8.49 -8.25
N VAL A 324 35.46 8.74 -8.42
CA VAL A 324 36.34 7.89 -9.20
C VAL A 324 36.12 6.47 -8.68
N ARG A 325 35.49 5.61 -9.49
CA ARG A 325 35.37 4.19 -9.18
C ARG A 325 36.78 3.63 -9.23
N SER A 326 37.47 3.56 -8.10
CA SER A 326 38.65 2.72 -7.99
C SER A 326 38.20 1.28 -8.18
N GLY A 327 38.67 0.67 -9.26
CA GLY A 327 38.38 -0.70 -9.62
C GLY A 327 39.01 -1.63 -8.59
N GLN A 328 38.17 -2.22 -7.74
CA GLN A 328 38.36 -3.55 -7.17
C GLN A 328 37.00 -3.99 -6.59
N ARG A 329 36.37 -5.00 -7.21
CA ARG A 329 35.19 -5.67 -6.64
C ARG A 329 35.63 -6.53 -5.46
N THR A 330 35.96 -5.89 -4.34
CA THR A 330 35.94 -6.56 -3.05
C THR A 330 34.46 -6.78 -2.66
N GLN A 331 34.19 -7.92 -2.05
CA GLN A 331 32.85 -8.36 -1.63
C GLN A 331 32.30 -7.36 -0.60
N ARG A 332 31.66 -6.29 -1.09
CA ARG A 332 31.29 -5.14 -0.28
C ARG A 332 30.22 -5.58 0.73
N ARG A 333 30.53 -5.49 2.02
CA ARG A 333 29.60 -5.80 3.12
C ARG A 333 28.28 -5.06 2.88
N ARG A 334 27.14 -5.76 3.04
CA ARG A 334 25.81 -5.19 2.81
C ARG A 334 25.60 -4.00 3.76
N GLY A 335 25.10 -2.88 3.24
CA GLY A 335 24.81 -1.71 4.06
C GLY A 335 23.73 -2.00 5.11
N ARG A 336 23.80 -1.31 6.25
CA ARG A 336 22.92 -1.51 7.42
C ARG A 336 21.43 -1.61 7.05
N GLY A 337 20.90 -0.67 6.25
CA GLY A 337 19.49 -0.69 5.84
C GLY A 337 19.08 -1.90 4.98
N SER A 338 20.02 -2.47 4.20
CA SER A 338 19.80 -3.70 3.45
C SER A 338 19.68 -4.91 4.40
N VAL A 339 20.55 -4.96 5.42
CA VAL A 339 20.51 -6.00 6.47
C VAL A 339 19.21 -5.90 7.29
N GLU A 340 18.82 -4.69 7.71
CA GLU A 340 17.56 -4.45 8.43
C GLU A 340 16.34 -4.85 7.58
N THR A 341 16.34 -4.53 6.29
CA THR A 341 15.25 -4.94 5.37
C THR A 341 15.16 -6.46 5.27
N MET A 342 16.31 -7.14 5.15
CA MET A 342 16.34 -8.60 5.13
C MET A 342 15.85 -9.19 6.43
N CYS A 343 16.29 -8.65 7.57
CA CYS A 343 15.89 -9.11 8.90
C CYS A 343 14.38 -8.95 9.09
N ALA A 344 13.82 -7.78 8.73
CA ALA A 344 12.39 -7.53 8.78
C ALA A 344 11.59 -8.46 7.84
N ARG A 345 12.12 -8.75 6.63
CA ARG A 345 11.52 -9.73 5.72
C ARG A 345 11.56 -11.15 6.30
N LEU A 346 12.64 -11.52 6.97
CA LEU A 346 12.78 -12.82 7.63
C LEU A 346 11.81 -12.95 8.81
N GLN A 347 11.74 -11.93 9.68
CA GLN A 347 10.77 -11.88 10.78
C GLN A 347 9.33 -11.96 10.29
N ARG A 348 8.99 -11.27 9.19
CA ARG A 348 7.68 -11.39 8.57
C ARG A 348 7.39 -12.82 8.08
N ARG A 349 8.40 -13.54 7.60
CA ARG A 349 8.29 -14.93 7.15
C ARG A 349 8.28 -15.95 8.29
N SER A 350 8.84 -15.63 9.46
CA SER A 350 8.87 -16.55 10.61
C SER A 350 7.58 -16.54 11.42
N LYS A 351 6.77 -15.47 11.33
CA LYS A 351 5.41 -15.38 11.91
C LYS A 351 4.33 -16.17 11.13
N LEU A 352 4.75 -17.14 10.29
CA LEU A 352 3.92 -17.95 9.37
C LEU A 352 3.39 -19.25 9.98
#